data_AF-A0A963PIY2-F1
#
_entry.id   AF-A0A963PIY2-F1
#
_cell.length_a   1.000
_cell.length_b   1.000
_cell.length_c   1.000
_cell.angle_alpha   90.00
_cell.angle_beta   90.00
_cell.angle_gamma   90.00
#
_symmetry.space_group_name_H-M   'P 1'
#
loop_
_entity.id
_entity.type
_entity.pdbx_description
1 polymer ?
#
loop_
_entity_poly.entity_id
_entity_poly.type
_entity_poly.pdbx_seq_one_letter_code
_entity_poly.pdbx_strand_id
1 'polypeptide(L)'
;MASPDDALQPAAAGLTAFAAIELQDHLLTVGNDLDRLQSLLADACTSLLQSFHGAHAQLHDIAAPAAESAAHAAIGGAVQQIGNAIVALQFQDMASQLIEHSHRRLRSCADQLARLTMPDDDDGPALVEEAPLRPNPVTQDEMDAGSVELF
;
A
#
# COMPACT_ATOMS: atom_id res chain seq x y z
N MET A 1 28.96 34.75 -31.94
CA MET A 1 28.68 34.95 -30.51
C MET A 1 27.34 34.30 -30.26
N ALA A 2 27.27 33.27 -29.40
CA ALA A 2 26.00 32.61 -29.09
C ALA A 2 25.08 33.62 -28.40
N SER A 3 23.83 33.73 -28.89
CA SER A 3 22.82 34.58 -28.28
C SER A 3 22.50 34.07 -26.87
N PRO A 4 22.17 34.95 -25.90
CA PRO A 4 21.81 34.52 -24.54
C PRO A 4 20.63 33.52 -24.49
N ASP A 5 19.80 33.49 -25.53
CA ASP A 5 18.69 32.56 -25.72
C ASP A 5 19.13 31.10 -25.94
N ASP A 6 20.25 30.90 -26.64
CA ASP A 6 20.83 29.59 -26.99
C ASP A 6 21.42 28.87 -25.75
N ALA A 7 21.73 29.63 -24.69
CA ALA A 7 22.22 29.10 -23.41
C ALA A 7 21.08 28.74 -22.43
N LEU A 8 19.88 29.32 -22.60
CA LEU A 8 18.70 29.06 -21.76
C LEU A 8 17.96 27.79 -22.18
N GLN A 9 17.93 27.46 -23.48
CA GLN A 9 17.31 26.23 -24.00
C GLN A 9 17.87 24.92 -23.44
N PRO A 10 19.20 24.69 -23.36
CA PRO A 10 19.74 23.46 -22.78
C PRO A 10 19.51 23.36 -21.26
N ALA A 11 19.42 24.48 -20.55
CA ALA A 11 19.09 24.50 -19.12
C ALA A 11 17.61 24.15 -18.88
N ALA A 12 16.69 24.69 -19.67
CA ALA A 12 15.27 24.34 -19.63
C ALA A 12 15.02 22.88 -20.00
N ALA A 13 15.74 22.35 -21.00
CA ALA A 13 15.71 20.92 -21.36
C ALA A 13 16.28 20.01 -20.24
N GLY A 14 17.30 20.48 -19.50
CA GLY A 14 17.83 19.77 -18.34
C GLY A 14 16.84 19.72 -17.16
N LEU A 15 16.13 20.83 -16.90
CA LEU A 15 15.09 20.92 -15.87
C LEU A 15 13.90 20.00 -16.18
N THR A 16 13.45 19.93 -17.45
CA THR A 16 12.36 19.03 -17.86
C THR A 16 12.77 17.55 -17.83
N ALA A 17 14.02 17.23 -18.17
CA ALA A 17 14.54 15.87 -18.05
C ALA A 17 14.64 15.40 -16.60
N PHE A 18 15.08 16.25 -15.69
CA PHE A 18 15.12 15.95 -14.25
C PHE A 18 13.73 15.67 -13.69
N ALA A 19 12.76 16.52 -13.99
CA ALA A 19 11.37 16.30 -13.58
C ALA A 19 10.75 15.03 -14.17
N ALA A 20 11.09 14.66 -15.41
CA ALA A 20 10.64 13.42 -16.01
C ALA A 20 11.20 12.18 -15.29
N ILE A 21 12.43 12.25 -14.78
CA ILE A 21 13.06 11.18 -13.97
C ILE A 21 12.37 11.07 -12.61
N GLU A 22 12.10 12.19 -11.93
CA GLU A 22 11.37 12.18 -10.65
C GLU A 22 9.94 11.62 -10.80
N LEU A 23 9.23 12.04 -11.84
CA LEU A 23 7.91 11.50 -12.18
C LEU A 23 7.99 9.99 -12.44
N GLN A 24 9.01 9.54 -13.18
CA GLN A 24 9.22 8.12 -13.45
C GLN A 24 9.46 7.33 -12.15
N ASP A 25 10.28 7.83 -11.23
CA ASP A 25 10.57 7.19 -9.94
C ASP A 25 9.30 7.07 -9.06
N HIS A 26 8.50 8.13 -9.00
CA HIS A 26 7.24 8.09 -8.28
C HIS A 26 6.25 7.09 -8.89
N LEU A 27 6.13 7.03 -10.22
CA LEU A 27 5.25 6.07 -10.89
C LEU A 27 5.70 4.62 -10.69
N LEU A 28 7.01 4.36 -10.73
CA LEU A 28 7.56 3.04 -10.41
C LEU A 28 7.27 2.64 -8.95
N THR A 29 7.40 3.59 -8.02
CA THR A 29 7.06 3.34 -6.60
C THR A 29 5.58 3.00 -6.44
N VAL A 30 4.68 3.75 -7.07
CA VAL A 30 3.24 3.47 -7.06
C VAL A 30 2.95 2.09 -7.65
N GLY A 31 3.61 1.72 -8.75
CA GLY A 31 3.48 0.36 -9.32
C GLY A 31 3.85 -0.73 -8.31
N ASN A 32 4.97 -0.57 -7.61
CA ASN A 32 5.40 -1.52 -6.59
C ASN A 32 4.43 -1.61 -5.41
N ASP A 33 3.86 -0.48 -4.98
CA ASP A 33 2.84 -0.45 -3.91
C ASP A 33 1.58 -1.20 -4.31
N LEU A 34 1.14 -1.08 -5.57
CA LEU A 34 -0.03 -1.78 -6.10
C LEU A 34 0.21 -3.30 -6.24
N ASP A 35 1.39 -3.71 -6.71
CA ASP A 35 1.77 -5.13 -6.77
C ASP A 35 1.81 -5.76 -5.36
N ARG A 36 2.31 -5.00 -4.39
CA ARG A 36 2.31 -5.40 -2.98
C ARG A 36 0.91 -5.48 -2.41
N LEU A 37 0.05 -4.50 -2.69
CA LEU A 37 -1.35 -4.51 -2.28
C LEU A 37 -2.09 -5.74 -2.82
N GLN A 38 -1.84 -6.10 -4.09
CA GLN A 38 -2.42 -7.29 -4.71
C GLN A 38 -1.96 -8.57 -4.00
N SER A 39 -0.67 -8.67 -3.67
CA SER A 39 -0.11 -9.84 -2.97
C SER A 39 -0.70 -9.97 -1.56
N LEU A 40 -0.74 -8.88 -0.79
CA LEU A 40 -1.36 -8.83 0.54
C LEU A 40 -2.83 -9.27 0.52
N LEU A 41 -3.60 -8.80 -0.47
CA LEU A 41 -5.00 -9.17 -0.62
C LEU A 41 -5.16 -10.67 -0.90
N ALA A 42 -4.34 -11.23 -1.79
CA ALA A 42 -4.39 -12.65 -2.12
C ALA A 42 -4.07 -13.54 -0.92
N ASP A 43 -3.02 -13.18 -0.16
CA ASP A 43 -2.59 -13.92 1.02
C ASP A 43 -3.64 -13.85 2.13
N ALA A 44 -4.19 -12.66 2.39
CA ALA A 44 -5.23 -12.49 3.40
C ALA A 44 -6.51 -13.24 3.05
N CYS A 45 -6.98 -13.16 1.79
CA CYS A 45 -8.12 -13.94 1.33
C CYS A 45 -7.90 -15.45 1.51
N THR A 46 -6.70 -15.95 1.19
CA THR A 46 -6.35 -17.35 1.38
C THR A 46 -6.41 -17.75 2.85
N SER A 47 -5.78 -16.97 3.72
CA SER A 47 -5.76 -17.20 5.18
C SER A 47 -7.17 -17.15 5.80
N LEU A 48 -8.02 -16.22 5.35
CA LEU A 48 -9.41 -16.10 5.80
C LEU A 48 -10.23 -17.32 5.38
N LEU A 49 -10.14 -17.75 4.12
CA LEU A 49 -10.85 -18.93 3.62
C LEU A 49 -10.44 -20.20 4.38
N GLN A 50 -9.13 -20.40 4.58
CA GLN A 50 -8.62 -21.54 5.33
C GLN A 50 -9.11 -21.52 6.78
N SER A 51 -9.07 -20.36 7.42
CA SER A 51 -9.52 -20.18 8.80
C SER A 51 -11.02 -20.45 8.94
N PHE A 52 -11.86 -19.91 8.07
CA PHE A 52 -13.30 -20.15 8.11
C PHE A 52 -13.67 -21.60 7.81
N HIS A 53 -13.04 -22.24 6.83
CA HIS A 53 -13.24 -23.68 6.58
C HIS A 53 -12.82 -24.53 7.78
N GLY A 54 -11.68 -24.22 8.39
CA GLY A 54 -11.20 -24.89 9.59
C GLY A 54 -12.18 -24.74 10.75
N ALA A 55 -12.62 -23.52 11.05
CA ALA A 55 -13.61 -23.26 12.10
C ALA A 55 -14.94 -23.97 11.82
N HIS A 56 -15.42 -23.95 10.57
CA HIS A 56 -16.65 -24.62 10.17
C HIS A 56 -16.58 -26.13 10.38
N ALA A 57 -15.47 -26.79 10.00
CA ALA A 57 -15.29 -28.22 10.23
C ALA A 57 -15.31 -28.57 11.73
N GLN A 58 -14.61 -27.78 12.56
CA GLN A 58 -14.60 -27.97 14.01
C GLN A 58 -16.00 -27.80 14.62
N LEU A 59 -16.77 -26.79 14.17
CA LEU A 59 -18.14 -26.58 14.63
C LEU A 59 -19.10 -27.69 14.19
N HIS A 60 -18.92 -28.22 12.98
CA HIS A 60 -19.69 -29.35 12.48
C HIS A 60 -19.45 -30.62 13.32
N ASP A 61 -18.19 -30.87 13.72
CA ASP A 61 -17.83 -32.02 14.56
C ASP A 61 -18.45 -31.94 15.97
N ILE A 62 -18.66 -30.73 16.52
CA ILE A 62 -19.37 -30.52 17.79
C ILE A 62 -20.87 -30.83 17.66
N ALA A 63 -21.48 -30.52 16.51
CA ALA A 63 -22.91 -30.75 16.28
C ALA A 63 -23.28 -32.23 16.15
N ALA A 64 -22.30 -33.13 16.02
CA ALA A 64 -22.52 -34.57 15.97
C ALA A 64 -22.90 -35.13 17.36
N PRO A 65 -23.95 -35.97 17.47
CA PRO A 65 -24.60 -36.34 18.74
C PRO A 65 -23.81 -37.29 19.67
N ALA A 66 -22.48 -37.40 19.56
CA ALA A 66 -21.69 -38.43 20.24
C ALA A 66 -20.45 -37.95 21.02
N ALA A 67 -20.24 -36.65 21.27
CA ALA A 67 -18.89 -36.19 21.64
C ALA A 67 -18.79 -35.06 22.71
N GLU A 68 -19.17 -35.32 23.96
CA GLU A 68 -18.90 -34.36 25.07
C GLU A 68 -17.40 -34.08 25.27
N SER A 69 -16.52 -35.08 25.12
CA SER A 69 -15.07 -34.90 25.27
C SER A 69 -14.38 -34.32 24.02
N ALA A 70 -14.94 -34.50 22.82
CA ALA A 70 -14.38 -33.91 21.59
C ALA A 70 -14.83 -32.46 21.40
N ALA A 71 -15.95 -32.07 22.03
CA ALA A 71 -16.47 -30.72 21.93
C ALA A 71 -15.48 -29.66 22.43
N HIS A 72 -14.80 -29.89 23.56
CA HIS A 72 -13.81 -28.94 24.08
C HIS A 72 -12.62 -28.73 23.13
N ALA A 73 -12.08 -29.81 22.56
CA ALA A 73 -10.97 -29.74 21.61
C ALA A 73 -11.39 -29.01 20.31
N ALA A 74 -12.59 -29.31 19.81
CA ALA A 74 -13.13 -28.67 18.63
C ALA A 74 -13.45 -27.18 18.85
N ILE A 75 -13.96 -26.81 20.02
CA ILE A 75 -14.14 -25.39 20.41
C ILE A 75 -12.78 -24.69 20.42
N GLY A 76 -11.75 -25.29 21.03
CA GLY A 76 -10.40 -24.75 21.04
C GLY A 76 -9.83 -24.55 19.63
N GLY A 77 -10.04 -25.53 18.74
CA GLY A 77 -9.67 -25.43 17.33
C GLY A 77 -10.41 -24.30 16.60
N ALA A 78 -11.72 -24.18 16.79
CA ALA A 78 -12.52 -23.11 16.18
C ALA A 78 -12.08 -21.72 16.67
N VAL A 79 -11.81 -21.56 17.97
CA VAL A 79 -11.30 -20.30 18.54
C VAL A 79 -9.96 -19.93 17.93
N GLN A 80 -9.04 -20.89 17.78
CA GLN A 80 -7.75 -20.64 17.12
C GLN A 80 -7.92 -20.19 15.68
N GLN A 81 -8.80 -20.85 14.92
CA GLN A 81 -9.08 -20.47 13.54
C GLN A 81 -9.70 -19.08 13.43
N ILE A 82 -10.60 -18.71 14.34
CA ILE A 82 -11.13 -17.35 14.42
C ILE A 82 -10.01 -16.33 14.74
N GLY A 83 -9.10 -16.66 15.66
CA GLY A 83 -7.93 -15.84 15.95
C GLY A 83 -7.07 -15.58 14.71
N ASN A 84 -6.79 -16.63 13.92
CA ASN A 84 -6.07 -16.51 12.66
C ASN A 84 -6.81 -15.64 11.63
N ALA A 85 -8.14 -15.78 11.53
CA ALA A 85 -8.96 -14.94 10.66
C ALA A 85 -8.90 -13.46 11.07
N ILE A 86 -8.94 -13.16 12.37
CA ILE A 86 -8.82 -11.79 12.89
C ILE A 86 -7.47 -11.17 12.53
N VAL A 87 -6.37 -11.93 12.67
CA VAL A 87 -5.05 -11.48 12.24
C VAL A 87 -5.03 -11.26 10.73
N ALA A 88 -5.58 -12.18 9.94
CA ALA A 88 -5.65 -12.03 8.50
C ALA A 88 -6.41 -10.75 8.10
N LEU A 89 -7.50 -10.38 8.79
CA LEU A 89 -8.24 -9.12 8.55
C LEU A 89 -7.40 -7.85 8.73
N GLN A 90 -6.26 -7.90 9.42
CA GLN A 90 -5.34 -6.75 9.54
C GLN A 90 -4.74 -6.33 8.19
N PHE A 91 -4.85 -7.17 7.15
CA PHE A 91 -4.54 -6.76 5.77
C PHE A 91 -5.29 -5.51 5.33
N GLN A 92 -6.48 -5.25 5.87
CA GLN A 92 -7.27 -4.08 5.55
C GLN A 92 -6.56 -2.78 5.95
N ASP A 93 -5.92 -2.76 7.11
CA ASP A 93 -5.15 -1.60 7.57
C ASP A 93 -3.93 -1.36 6.67
N MET A 94 -3.19 -2.44 6.37
CA MET A 94 -2.06 -2.41 5.45
C MET A 94 -2.45 -1.93 4.05
N ALA A 95 -3.61 -2.38 3.56
CA ALA A 95 -4.15 -1.97 2.27
C ALA A 95 -4.50 -0.48 2.24
N SER A 96 -5.17 0.02 3.28
CA SER A 96 -5.49 1.45 3.40
C SER A 96 -4.23 2.32 3.40
N GLN A 97 -3.18 1.90 4.11
CA GLN A 97 -1.91 2.63 4.15
C GLN A 97 -1.21 2.69 2.77
N LEU A 98 -1.15 1.56 2.05
CA LEU A 98 -0.56 1.53 0.70
C LEU A 98 -1.34 2.38 -0.30
N ILE A 99 -2.68 2.37 -0.22
CA ILE A 99 -3.53 3.21 -1.07
C ILE A 99 -3.31 4.69 -0.79
N GLU A 100 -3.28 5.09 0.49
CA GLU A 100 -3.03 6.49 0.87
C GLU A 100 -1.63 6.94 0.43
N HIS A 101 -0.61 6.10 0.63
CA HIS A 101 0.74 6.37 0.14
C HIS A 101 0.79 6.54 -1.38
N SER A 102 0.17 5.64 -2.13
CA SER A 102 0.06 5.71 -3.59
C SER A 102 -0.63 6.99 -4.04
N HIS A 103 -1.72 7.36 -3.36
CA HIS A 103 -2.50 8.55 -3.67
C HIS A 103 -1.72 9.85 -3.46
N ARG A 104 -1.01 9.99 -2.33
CA ARG A 104 -0.13 11.14 -2.05
C ARG A 104 0.97 11.27 -3.10
N ARG A 105 1.60 10.15 -3.49
CA ARG A 105 2.62 10.16 -4.56
C ARG A 105 2.05 10.61 -5.90
N LEU A 106 0.91 10.06 -6.30
CA LEU A 106 0.24 10.45 -7.55
C LEU A 106 -0.17 11.94 -7.56
N ARG A 107 -0.61 12.48 -6.42
CA ARG A 107 -0.94 13.89 -6.28
C ARG A 107 0.30 14.78 -6.39
N SER A 108 1.39 14.43 -5.73
CA SER A 108 2.67 15.13 -5.88
C SER A 108 3.13 15.16 -7.34
N CYS A 109 3.02 14.03 -8.06
CA CYS A 109 3.30 13.98 -9.50
C CYS A 109 2.43 14.93 -10.31
N ALA A 110 1.13 14.98 -10.02
CA ALA A 110 0.20 15.87 -10.72
C ALA A 110 0.53 17.34 -10.48
N ASP A 111 0.83 17.72 -9.24
CA ASP A 111 1.19 19.09 -8.90
C ASP A 111 2.52 19.51 -9.54
N GLN A 112 3.51 18.60 -9.60
CA GLN A 112 4.79 18.83 -10.27
C GLN A 112 4.61 19.02 -11.78
N LEU A 113 3.80 18.17 -12.43
CA LEU A 113 3.48 18.30 -13.84
C LEU A 113 2.78 19.63 -14.14
N ALA A 114 1.83 20.04 -13.28
CA ALA A 114 1.12 21.30 -13.42
C ALA A 114 2.10 22.49 -13.36
N ARG A 115 3.02 22.51 -12.39
CA ARG A 115 4.07 23.54 -12.28
C ARG A 115 4.98 23.64 -13.49
N LEU A 116 5.26 22.52 -14.16
CA LEU A 116 6.16 22.49 -15.32
C LEU A 116 5.49 22.85 -16.64
N THR A 117 4.16 22.75 -16.70
CA THR A 117 3.40 22.92 -17.95
C THR A 117 2.54 24.18 -17.97
N MET A 118 2.17 24.72 -16.80
CA MET A 118 1.48 26.00 -16.67
C MET A 118 2.52 27.10 -16.42
N PRO A 119 2.66 28.12 -17.30
CA PRO A 119 3.47 29.29 -17.01
C PRO A 119 2.90 30.02 -15.79
N ASP A 120 3.76 30.60 -14.95
CA ASP A 120 3.40 31.32 -13.72
C ASP A 120 2.20 32.26 -13.95
N ASP A 121 1.00 31.79 -13.62
CA ASP A 121 -0.11 32.70 -13.35
C ASP A 121 0.24 33.39 -12.02
N ASP A 122 -0.08 34.68 -11.93
CA ASP A 122 0.27 35.67 -10.89
C ASP A 122 -0.26 35.31 -9.46
N ASP A 123 -0.63 34.04 -9.23
CA ASP A 123 -1.30 33.46 -8.06
C ASP A 123 -0.34 32.67 -7.15
N GLY A 124 0.89 33.16 -6.94
CA GLY A 124 1.80 32.66 -5.91
C GLY A 124 2.29 31.20 -6.10
N PRO A 125 3.24 30.73 -5.26
CA PRO A 125 3.82 29.40 -5.43
C PRO A 125 2.76 28.32 -5.18
N ALA A 126 2.47 27.52 -6.20
CA ALA A 126 1.63 26.33 -6.08
C ALA A 126 2.20 25.43 -4.96
N LEU A 127 1.42 25.22 -3.90
CA LEU A 127 1.78 24.30 -2.81
C LEU A 127 2.10 22.93 -3.42
N VAL A 128 3.35 22.48 -3.27
CA VAL A 128 3.76 21.13 -3.66
C VAL A 128 3.43 20.23 -2.49
N GLU A 129 2.56 19.24 -2.67
CA GLU A 129 2.52 18.15 -1.69
C GLU A 129 3.87 17.42 -1.74
N GLU A 130 4.60 17.49 -0.63
CA GLU A 130 5.92 16.85 -0.50
C GLU A 130 5.71 15.33 -0.49
N ALA A 131 6.41 14.64 -1.39
CA ALA A 131 6.24 13.20 -1.53
C ALA A 131 6.64 12.48 -0.23
N PRO A 132 5.98 11.35 0.12
CA PRO A 132 6.35 10.58 1.29
C PRO A 132 7.84 10.19 1.31
N LEU A 133 8.52 10.47 2.42
CA LEU A 133 9.97 10.31 2.57
C LEU A 133 10.44 8.85 2.54
N ARG A 134 9.57 7.89 2.90
CA ARG A 134 9.90 6.46 2.85
C ARG A 134 9.39 5.85 1.54
N PRO A 135 10.24 5.11 0.80
CA PRO A 135 9.84 4.48 -0.46
C PRO A 135 8.96 3.25 -0.27
N ASN A 136 8.96 2.64 0.92
CA ASN A 136 8.14 1.47 1.24
C ASN A 136 7.52 1.68 2.64
N PRO A 137 6.21 1.96 2.74
CA PRO A 137 5.56 2.31 4.01
C PRO A 137 5.32 1.10 4.92
N VAL A 138 5.46 -0.12 4.39
CA VAL A 138 5.35 -1.37 5.14
C VAL A 138 6.63 -2.17 4.87
N THR A 139 7.20 -2.90 5.81
CA THR A 139 8.27 -3.88 5.56
C THR A 139 7.80 -5.29 5.90
N GLN A 140 8.50 -6.31 5.37
CA GLN A 140 8.11 -7.71 5.61
C GLN A 140 8.33 -8.13 7.07
N ASP A 141 9.31 -7.51 7.74
CA ASP A 141 9.59 -7.70 9.16
C ASP A 141 8.49 -7.08 10.06
N GLU A 142 7.89 -5.96 9.65
CA GLU A 142 6.74 -5.35 10.33
C GLU A 142 5.45 -6.16 10.15
N MET A 143 5.33 -6.87 9.02
CA MET A 143 4.23 -7.80 8.72
C MET A 143 4.21 -9.00 9.67
N ASP A 144 5.35 -9.66 9.90
CA ASP A 144 5.43 -10.84 10.77
C ASP A 144 5.30 -10.49 12.26
N ALA A 145 5.65 -9.25 12.64
CA ALA A 145 5.59 -8.77 14.01
C ALA A 145 4.22 -8.19 14.44
N GLY A 146 3.29 -7.99 13.50
CA GLY A 146 2.01 -7.32 13.78
C GLY A 146 2.15 -5.87 14.24
N SER A 147 3.27 -5.22 13.89
CA SER A 147 3.68 -3.90 14.34
C SER A 147 3.98 -3.05 13.12
N VAL A 148 2.99 -2.27 12.67
CA VAL A 148 3.15 -1.30 11.59
C VAL A 148 3.20 0.11 12.19
N GLU A 149 4.22 0.90 11.88
CA GLU A 149 4.27 2.32 12.23
C GLU A 149 3.18 3.07 11.44
N LEU A 150 2.16 3.57 12.14
CA LEU A 150 1.15 4.47 11.60
C LEU A 150 1.80 5.84 11.34
N PHE A 151 2.11 6.17 10.08
CA PHE A 151 2.52 7.51 9.67
C PHE A 151 1.31 8.41 9.37
#